data_AF-A0AAD3XXM7-F1
#
_entry.id   AF-A0AAD3XXM7-F1
#
_cell.length_a   1.000
_cell.length_b   1.000
_cell.length_c   1.000
_cell.angle_alpha   90.00
_cell.angle_beta   90.00
_cell.angle_gamma   90.00
#
_symmetry.space_group_name_H-M   'P 1'
#
loop_
_entity.id
_entity.type
_entity.pdbx_description
1 polymer ?
#
loop_
_entity_poly.entity_id
_entity_poly.type
_entity_poly.pdbx_seq_one_letter_code
_entity_poly.pdbx_strand_id
1 'polypeptide(L)'
;MISEGLGQIIRNDALLNSMGFHVSLLKSNNITIHSIGIIDWWDNPNADRIHIRESTNIMISSSTIGVGDDCVSIGPGSFNISIFNITCSPGHRISVGSLGRKENENTVAGITVKNCTINGTHNGISKDMAHISSKWSF
;
A
#
# COMPACT_ATOMS: atom_id res chain seq x y z
N MET A 1 -10.39 3.83 8.29
CA MET A 1 -9.07 4.06 8.93
C MET A 1 -8.93 3.07 10.07
N ILE A 2 -7.80 2.36 10.13
CA ILE A 2 -7.42 1.49 11.26
C ILE A 2 -6.14 2.09 11.85
N SER A 3 -6.22 2.54 13.09
CA SER A 3 -5.10 3.09 13.85
C SER A 3 -4.87 2.21 15.07
N GLU A 4 -3.61 1.94 15.41
CA GLU A 4 -3.22 1.10 16.55
C GLU A 4 -3.85 -0.31 16.54
N GLY A 5 -4.14 -0.81 15.34
CA GLY A 5 -4.75 -2.13 15.16
C GLY A 5 -3.74 -3.25 15.47
N LEU A 6 -4.19 -4.26 16.20
CA LEU A 6 -3.40 -5.46 16.49
C LEU A 6 -4.18 -6.72 16.12
N GLY A 7 -3.58 -7.59 15.30
CA GLY A 7 -4.10 -8.94 15.04
C GLY A 7 -5.40 -9.01 14.24
N GLN A 8 -5.65 -8.04 13.36
CA GLN A 8 -6.91 -7.96 12.60
C GLN A 8 -6.80 -8.64 11.24
N ILE A 9 -7.94 -9.17 10.78
CA ILE A 9 -8.09 -9.79 9.47
C ILE A 9 -9.26 -9.12 8.76
N ILE A 10 -9.00 -8.51 7.60
CA ILE A 10 -10.00 -7.92 6.71
C ILE A 10 -10.13 -8.83 5.49
N ARG A 11 -11.32 -9.40 5.25
CA ARG A 11 -11.53 -10.42 4.22
C ARG A 11 -12.90 -10.34 3.57
N ASN A 12 -12.93 -10.61 2.26
CA ASN A 12 -14.16 -10.76 1.46
C ASN A 12 -15.04 -9.51 1.43
N ASP A 13 -14.45 -8.34 1.62
CA ASP A 13 -15.16 -7.06 1.60
C ASP A 13 -15.04 -6.38 0.24
N ALA A 14 -16.14 -5.78 -0.20
CA ALA A 14 -16.15 -4.81 -1.30
C ALA A 14 -16.17 -3.40 -0.71
N LEU A 15 -15.06 -2.68 -0.86
CA LEU A 15 -14.95 -1.29 -0.44
C LEU A 15 -15.25 -0.38 -1.63
N LEU A 16 -16.28 0.45 -1.49
CA LEU A 16 -16.80 1.30 -2.57
C LEU A 16 -16.69 2.77 -2.18
N ASN A 17 -16.20 3.61 -3.10
CA ASN A 17 -16.35 5.07 -3.10
C ASN A 17 -15.89 5.77 -1.80
N SER A 18 -14.57 5.82 -1.57
CA SER A 18 -13.96 6.65 -0.51
C SER A 18 -13.35 7.93 -1.06
N MET A 19 -13.63 9.08 -0.42
CA MET A 19 -12.88 10.31 -0.66
C MET A 19 -11.63 10.30 0.23
N GLY A 20 -10.45 10.07 -0.33
CA GLY A 20 -9.18 10.01 0.41
C GLY A 20 -8.55 8.62 0.36
N PHE A 21 -8.54 7.87 1.46
CA PHE A 21 -8.03 6.49 1.47
C PHE A 21 -9.16 5.49 1.71
N HIS A 22 -9.17 4.33 1.03
CA HIS A 22 -10.11 3.25 1.37
C HIS A 22 -9.63 2.52 2.62
N VAL A 23 -8.33 2.23 2.67
CA VAL A 23 -7.68 1.64 3.84
C VAL A 23 -6.48 2.49 4.21
N SER A 24 -6.45 2.94 5.47
CA SER A 24 -5.28 3.60 6.05
C SER A 24 -4.91 2.84 7.30
N LEU A 25 -3.69 2.31 7.33
CA LEU A 25 -3.09 1.61 8.46
C LEU A 25 -2.03 2.51 9.09
N LEU A 26 -2.26 2.90 10.33
CA LEU A 26 -1.33 3.70 11.12
C LEU A 26 -0.97 2.96 12.41
N LYS A 27 0.33 2.90 12.74
CA LYS A 27 0.82 2.30 14.01
C LYS A 27 0.25 0.90 14.27
N SER A 28 0.03 0.13 13.21
CA SER A 28 -0.68 -1.15 13.29
C SER A 28 0.30 -2.32 13.19
N ASN A 29 -0.05 -3.46 13.79
CA ASN A 29 0.78 -4.65 13.80
C ASN A 29 -0.05 -5.91 13.49
N ASN A 30 0.52 -6.79 12.67
CA ASN A 30 -0.04 -8.11 12.36
C ASN A 30 -1.45 -7.99 11.75
N ILE A 31 -1.54 -7.22 10.67
CA ILE A 31 -2.80 -7.01 9.93
C ILE A 31 -2.74 -7.80 8.63
N THR A 32 -3.79 -8.57 8.36
CA THR A 32 -3.98 -9.26 7.08
C THR A 32 -5.16 -8.67 6.33
N ILE A 33 -4.91 -8.17 5.13
CA ILE A 33 -5.91 -7.78 4.14
C ILE A 33 -5.90 -8.86 3.05
N HIS A 34 -7.01 -9.55 2.85
CA HIS A 34 -7.05 -10.67 1.92
C HIS A 34 -8.38 -10.76 1.17
N SER A 35 -8.33 -10.99 -0.15
CA SER A 35 -9.54 -11.17 -0.96
C SER A 35 -10.52 -9.99 -0.86
N ILE A 36 -9.98 -8.77 -0.94
CA ILE A 36 -10.81 -7.56 -0.99
C ILE A 36 -10.93 -7.03 -2.42
N GLY A 37 -12.08 -6.43 -2.72
CA GLY A 37 -12.32 -5.66 -3.93
C GLY A 37 -12.46 -4.18 -3.60
N ILE A 38 -11.55 -3.34 -4.10
CA ILE A 38 -11.70 -1.88 -4.02
C ILE A 38 -12.16 -1.42 -5.40
N ILE A 39 -13.35 -0.86 -5.51
CA ILE A 39 -13.92 -0.41 -6.78
C ILE A 39 -14.36 1.04 -6.62
N ASP A 40 -13.83 1.92 -7.45
CA ASP A 40 -14.30 3.30 -7.56
C ASP A 40 -14.74 3.59 -8.99
N TRP A 41 -15.75 4.45 -9.10
CA TRP A 41 -16.38 4.78 -10.36
C TRP A 41 -15.75 6.01 -11.02
N TRP A 42 -14.81 6.66 -10.33
CA TRP A 42 -14.12 7.85 -10.81
C TRP A 42 -12.63 7.79 -10.48
N ASP A 43 -11.81 8.30 -11.40
CA ASP A 43 -10.39 8.51 -11.16
C ASP A 43 -10.23 9.66 -10.16
N ASN A 44 -9.91 9.34 -8.91
CA ASN A 44 -9.64 10.32 -7.87
C ASN A 44 -8.11 10.38 -7.69
N PRO A 45 -7.45 11.41 -8.26
CA PRO A 45 -6.00 11.48 -8.37
C PRO A 45 -5.27 11.71 -7.04
N ASN A 46 -5.99 11.86 -5.93
CA ASN A 46 -5.40 12.13 -4.61
C ASN A 46 -5.64 11.00 -3.60
N ALA A 47 -6.10 9.85 -4.07
CA ALA A 47 -6.56 8.79 -3.19
C ALA A 47 -5.65 7.56 -3.30
N ASP A 48 -4.77 7.34 -2.32
CA ASP A 48 -4.12 6.03 -2.21
C ASP A 48 -5.19 5.03 -1.75
N ARG A 49 -5.24 3.84 -2.34
CA ARG A 49 -6.29 2.90 -1.94
C ARG A 49 -5.95 2.21 -0.63
N ILE A 50 -4.70 1.79 -0.48
CA ILE A 50 -4.16 1.27 0.79
C ILE A 50 -2.92 2.07 1.16
N HIS A 51 -3.00 2.87 2.21
CA HIS A 51 -1.90 3.65 2.75
C HIS A 51 -1.39 3.04 4.06
N ILE A 52 -0.11 2.68 4.12
CA ILE A 52 0.52 2.05 5.29
C ILE A 52 1.59 2.98 5.86
N ARG A 53 1.54 3.28 7.16
CA ARG A 53 2.55 4.10 7.84
C ARG A 53 2.82 3.60 9.26
N GLU A 54 4.07 3.66 9.70
CA GLU A 54 4.50 3.25 11.05
C GLU A 54 3.99 1.85 11.46
N SER A 55 3.84 0.93 10.50
CA SER A 55 3.16 -0.35 10.72
C SER A 55 4.07 -1.55 10.45
N THR A 56 3.84 -2.65 11.17
CA THR A 56 4.71 -3.84 11.10
C THR A 56 3.92 -5.12 10.83
N ASN A 57 4.49 -6.06 10.08
CA ASN A 57 3.86 -7.35 9.77
C ASN A 57 2.51 -7.19 9.08
N ILE A 58 2.49 -6.50 7.94
CA ILE A 58 1.27 -6.28 7.16
C ILE A 58 1.30 -7.18 5.93
N MET A 59 0.21 -7.91 5.70
CA MET A 59 0.05 -8.76 4.52
C MET A 59 -1.17 -8.33 3.72
N ILE A 60 -0.97 -8.05 2.43
CA ILE A 60 -2.04 -7.79 1.45
C ILE A 60 -1.98 -8.90 0.41
N SER A 61 -3.09 -9.60 0.19
CA SER A 61 -3.08 -10.70 -0.77
C SER A 61 -4.39 -10.99 -1.50
N SER A 62 -4.29 -11.49 -2.73
CA SER A 62 -5.44 -11.96 -3.53
C SER A 62 -6.53 -10.90 -3.71
N SER A 63 -6.15 -9.64 -3.84
CA SER A 63 -7.07 -8.50 -3.88
C SER A 63 -7.07 -7.82 -5.25
N THR A 64 -8.21 -7.25 -5.63
CA THR A 64 -8.33 -6.41 -6.83
C THR A 64 -8.56 -4.97 -6.40
N ILE A 65 -7.68 -4.07 -6.84
CA ILE A 65 -7.66 -2.67 -6.40
C ILE A 65 -7.87 -1.76 -7.62
N GLY A 66 -8.99 -1.03 -7.55
CA GLY A 66 -9.55 -0.12 -8.56
C GLY A 66 -8.70 1.12 -8.88
N VAL A 67 -9.24 1.94 -9.79
CA VAL A 67 -8.71 3.24 -10.30
C VAL A 67 -8.32 4.17 -9.15
N GLY A 68 -7.28 5.01 -9.25
CA GLY A 68 -6.39 5.34 -8.12
C GLY A 68 -5.51 6.61 -8.17
N ASP A 69 -4.62 6.78 -7.18
CA ASP A 69 -3.26 7.32 -7.42
C ASP A 69 -2.28 6.15 -7.23
N ASP A 70 -1.98 5.78 -5.98
CA ASP A 70 -1.30 4.51 -5.69
C ASP A 70 -2.27 3.40 -5.29
N CYS A 71 -2.01 2.21 -5.84
CA CYS A 71 -2.72 0.98 -5.48
C CYS A 71 -2.40 0.59 -4.03
N VAL A 72 -1.12 0.68 -3.67
CA VAL A 72 -0.62 0.55 -2.29
C VAL A 72 0.53 1.54 -2.13
N SER A 73 0.47 2.39 -1.12
CA SER A 73 1.56 3.28 -0.72
C SER A 73 2.06 2.94 0.67
N ILE A 74 3.39 2.90 0.82
CA ILE A 74 4.07 2.50 2.06
C ILE A 74 4.97 3.64 2.51
N GLY A 75 4.55 4.30 3.58
CA GLY A 75 5.24 5.41 4.20
C GLY A 75 6.27 5.01 5.27
N PRO A 76 7.01 6.01 5.78
CA PRO A 76 8.05 5.86 6.81
C PRO A 76 7.66 5.03 8.02
N GLY A 77 8.65 4.33 8.59
CA GLY A 77 8.49 3.51 9.79
C GLY A 77 7.73 2.20 9.58
N SER A 78 7.52 1.81 8.32
CA SER A 78 6.86 0.55 7.99
C SER A 78 7.88 -0.58 7.82
N PHE A 79 7.63 -1.73 8.45
CA PHE A 79 8.53 -2.88 8.45
C PHE A 79 7.82 -4.19 8.13
N ASN A 80 8.45 -5.06 7.36
CA ASN A 80 7.92 -6.39 7.03
C ASN A 80 6.52 -6.32 6.40
N ILE A 81 6.45 -5.74 5.19
CA ILE A 81 5.22 -5.57 4.42
C ILE A 81 5.25 -6.51 3.23
N SER A 82 4.17 -7.26 3.06
CA SER A 82 4.07 -8.35 2.10
C SER A 82 2.86 -8.14 1.19
N ILE A 83 3.09 -8.03 -0.11
CA ILE A 83 2.05 -7.80 -1.12
C ILE A 83 2.13 -8.93 -2.15
N PHE A 84 1.07 -9.73 -2.24
CA PHE A 84 1.08 -10.94 -3.06
C PHE A 84 -0.20 -11.11 -3.88
N ASN A 85 -0.07 -11.51 -5.14
CA ASN A 85 -1.24 -11.89 -5.95
C ASN A 85 -2.32 -10.80 -6.00
N ILE A 86 -1.93 -9.53 -6.14
CA ILE A 86 -2.89 -8.43 -6.28
C ILE A 86 -2.93 -7.95 -7.74
N THR A 87 -4.07 -7.41 -8.14
CA THR A 87 -4.23 -6.72 -9.42
C THR A 87 -4.53 -5.25 -9.18
N CYS A 88 -3.69 -4.38 -9.72
CA CYS A 88 -3.87 -2.93 -9.72
C CYS A 88 -4.40 -2.48 -11.08
N SER A 89 -5.35 -1.54 -11.03
CA SER A 89 -5.98 -0.96 -12.21
C SER A 89 -5.00 -0.15 -13.07
N PRO A 90 -5.31 0.08 -14.37
CA PRO A 90 -4.48 0.84 -15.30
C PRO A 90 -4.00 2.19 -14.75
N GLY A 91 -2.70 2.48 -14.84
CA GLY A 91 -2.13 3.82 -14.57
C GLY A 91 -1.44 3.99 -13.21
N HIS A 92 -1.68 3.09 -12.27
CA HIS A 92 -1.31 3.24 -10.86
C HIS A 92 -0.14 2.34 -10.45
N ARG A 93 0.50 2.63 -9.30
CA ARG A 93 1.74 1.95 -8.87
C ARG A 93 1.61 1.38 -7.47
N ILE A 94 2.56 0.51 -7.12
CA ILE A 94 2.91 0.24 -5.73
C ILE A 94 4.11 1.14 -5.41
N SER A 95 3.97 1.98 -4.39
CA SER A 95 4.97 2.98 -4.03
C SER A 95 5.49 2.78 -2.61
N VAL A 96 6.77 3.11 -2.42
CA VAL A 96 7.33 3.38 -1.09
C VAL A 96 7.78 4.83 -1.05
N GLY A 97 7.32 5.52 -0.02
CA GLY A 97 7.60 6.92 0.25
C GLY A 97 6.35 7.81 0.18
N SER A 98 6.52 9.11 -0.05
CA SER A 98 7.83 9.79 -0.17
C SER A 98 8.65 9.68 1.13
N LEU A 99 9.95 9.36 1.00
CA LEU A 99 10.93 9.33 2.10
C LEU A 99 11.91 10.51 1.97
N GLY A 100 12.54 10.91 3.06
CA GLY A 100 13.52 12.01 3.17
C GLY A 100 12.93 13.41 3.31
N ARG A 101 11.66 13.54 3.71
CA ARG A 101 11.05 14.87 3.93
C ARG A 101 11.39 15.44 5.31
N LYS A 102 11.84 14.62 6.25
CA LYS A 102 12.19 15.01 7.62
C LYS A 102 13.56 14.47 8.01
N GLU A 103 14.30 15.26 8.80
CA GLU A 103 15.49 14.76 9.49
C GLU A 103 15.08 13.64 10.47
N ASN A 104 15.85 12.55 10.50
CA ASN A 104 15.56 11.34 11.28
C ASN A 104 14.26 10.60 10.92
N GLU A 105 13.84 10.67 9.66
CA GLU A 105 12.67 9.93 9.19
C GLU A 105 12.89 8.41 9.29
N ASN A 106 11.87 7.71 9.82
CA ASN A 106 11.96 6.27 10.04
C ASN A 106 12.10 5.50 8.73
N THR A 107 13.03 4.54 8.70
CA THR A 107 13.28 3.71 7.52
C THR A 107 12.08 2.83 7.17
N VAL A 108 11.91 2.56 5.87
CA VAL A 108 11.03 1.51 5.36
C VAL A 108 11.89 0.30 4.98
N ALA A 109 11.57 -0.88 5.50
CA ALA A 109 12.37 -2.08 5.25
C ALA A 109 11.54 -3.37 5.26
N GLY A 110 12.05 -4.43 4.61
CA GLY A 110 11.38 -5.72 4.55
C GLY A 110 10.12 -5.70 3.68
N ILE A 111 10.17 -5.02 2.52
CA ILE A 111 9.05 -4.97 1.58
C ILE A 111 9.21 -6.10 0.56
N THR A 112 8.19 -6.95 0.45
CA THR A 112 8.11 -8.03 -0.53
C THR A 112 6.89 -7.80 -1.40
N VAL A 113 7.09 -7.72 -2.72
CA VAL A 113 6.01 -7.61 -3.71
C VAL A 113 6.19 -8.73 -4.72
N LYS A 114 5.22 -9.64 -4.85
CA LYS A 114 5.34 -10.80 -5.74
C LYS A 114 4.02 -11.19 -6.38
N ASN A 115 4.09 -11.69 -7.61
CA ASN A 115 2.93 -12.12 -8.41
C ASN A 115 1.85 -11.04 -8.53
N CYS A 116 2.24 -9.77 -8.65
CA CYS A 116 1.30 -8.66 -8.77
C CYS A 116 1.16 -8.23 -10.23
N THR A 117 -0.07 -7.97 -10.67
CA THR A 117 -0.37 -7.45 -12.01
C THR A 117 -0.66 -5.96 -11.90
N ILE A 118 0.09 -5.15 -12.63
CA ILE A 118 -0.07 -3.70 -12.64
C ILE A 118 -0.32 -3.29 -14.08
N ASN A 119 -1.57 -2.97 -14.41
CA ASN A 119 -1.95 -2.66 -15.78
C ASN A 119 -1.63 -1.19 -16.12
N GLY A 120 -1.49 -0.89 -17.42
CA GLY A 120 -1.58 0.47 -17.96
C GLY A 120 -0.59 1.53 -17.44
N THR A 121 0.54 1.14 -16.85
CA THR A 121 1.58 2.06 -16.38
C THR A 121 2.94 1.75 -17.01
N HIS A 122 3.73 2.79 -17.29
CA HIS A 122 5.11 2.63 -17.79
C HIS A 122 6.08 2.17 -16.69
N ASN A 123 5.79 2.45 -15.39
CA ASN A 123 6.58 1.95 -14.25
C ASN A 123 5.62 1.40 -13.18
N GLY A 124 5.53 0.09 -12.99
CA GLY A 124 4.60 -0.53 -12.04
C GLY A 124 4.97 -0.37 -10.57
N ILE A 125 6.26 -0.22 -10.27
CA ILE A 125 6.77 -0.06 -8.91
C ILE A 125 7.66 1.18 -8.88
N SER A 126 7.48 2.06 -7.88
CA SER A 126 8.29 3.26 -7.72
C SER A 126 8.86 3.37 -6.30
N LYS A 127 10.10 3.86 -6.21
CA LYS A 127 10.68 4.34 -4.96
C LYS A 127 10.75 5.85 -5.06
N ASP A 128 10.01 6.55 -4.20
CA ASP A 128 10.15 8.00 -4.06
C ASP A 128 11.01 8.28 -2.82
N MET A 129 12.32 8.42 -3.04
CA MET A 129 13.31 8.60 -1.98
C MET A 129 14.06 9.91 -2.19
N ALA A 130 13.86 10.86 -1.28
CA ALA A 130 14.91 11.80 -0.93
C ALA A 130 15.82 11.13 0.13
N HIS A 131 17.12 11.04 -0.15
CA HIS A 131 18.19 10.82 0.84
C HIS A 131 18.06 9.73 1.95
N ILE A 132 17.53 8.51 1.70
CA ILE A 132 17.63 7.38 2.67
C ILE A 132 17.85 6.03 1.96
N SER A 133 18.69 5.15 2.51
CA SER A 133 18.91 3.78 2.01
C SER A 133 17.81 2.82 2.44
N SER A 134 17.18 2.12 1.50
CA SER A 134 16.27 0.99 1.78
C SER A 134 16.75 -0.25 1.03
N LYS A 135 16.69 -1.43 1.67
CA LYS A 135 17.02 -2.73 1.05
C LYS A 135 15.76 -3.39 0.50
N TRP A 136 15.83 -3.88 -0.74
CA TRP A 136 14.71 -4.45 -1.50
C TRP A 136 15.13 -5.72 -2.23
N SER A 137 14.18 -6.63 -2.41
CA SER A 137 14.26 -7.79 -3.30
C SER A 137 12.99 -7.86 -4.13
N PHE A 138 13.13 -7.99 -5.46
CA PHE A 138 12.04 -8.27 -6.40
C PHE A 138 11.95 -9.77 -6.67
#